data_AF-A0A0Q8G1E9-F1
#
_entry.id   AF-A0A0Q8G1E9-F1
#
_cell.length_a   1.000
_cell.length_b   1.000
_cell.length_c   1.000
_cell.angle_alpha   90.00
_cell.angle_beta   90.00
_cell.angle_gamma   90.00
#
_symmetry.space_group_name_H-M   'P 1'
#
loop_
_entity.id
_entity.type
_entity.pdbx_description
1 polymer ?
#
loop_
_entity_poly.entity_id
_entity_poly.type
_entity_poly.pdbx_seq_one_letter_code
_entity_poly.pdbx_strand_id
1 'polypeptide(L)'
;MVAALALASAAAAAAPNDKVGFSIIRTGGRLTSESMLYQGGGKAKVDVVYSAILVRHGGQAFLFDTGLGARIDAQYGRDMPRWKRPFFHYDKPIVPVRDQLARAGLPAVRRIVLSHSHWDHASGVVDFPGAEVWVAPPERALVGKAGHGADNIWPSQVGDPGIAWTSIDFRSGPYRGFERSLDVYADGTVVLVPQYGHTAGSIGMFVTTSSGRRFFFCGDTVWSAAAIDAGRPKFWLARALVDADARATLSQVRRMEALRKHDPGLTIVPAHDGRVQARLGFFPGWVE
;
A
#
# COMPACT_ATOMS: atom_id res chain seq x y z
N MET A 1 -57.56 17.15 -1.62
CA MET A 1 -56.93 16.42 -0.50
C MET A 1 -55.96 15.40 -1.09
N VAL A 2 -54.67 15.71 -1.10
CA VAL A 2 -53.60 14.76 -1.49
C VAL A 2 -52.77 14.55 -0.24
N ALA A 3 -52.82 13.34 0.32
CA ALA A 3 -52.03 12.97 1.50
C ALA A 3 -50.64 12.51 1.05
N ALA A 4 -49.61 13.22 1.48
CA ALA A 4 -48.22 12.85 1.27
C ALA A 4 -47.82 11.75 2.28
N LEU A 5 -47.41 10.57 1.78
CA LEU A 5 -46.74 9.56 2.59
C LEU A 5 -45.26 9.96 2.74
N ALA A 6 -44.88 10.38 3.95
CA ALA A 6 -43.48 10.50 4.34
C ALA A 6 -42.96 9.11 4.74
N LEU A 7 -42.07 8.54 3.93
CA LEU A 7 -41.28 7.38 4.31
C LEU A 7 -40.13 7.85 5.21
N ALA A 8 -40.30 7.65 6.52
CA ALA A 8 -39.21 7.79 7.47
C ALA A 8 -38.20 6.65 7.26
N SER A 9 -36.99 7.01 6.84
CA SER A 9 -35.84 6.10 6.82
C SER A 9 -35.42 5.80 8.27
N ALA A 10 -35.65 4.57 8.71
CA ALA A 10 -35.11 4.09 9.96
C ALA A 10 -33.60 3.84 9.75
N ALA A 11 -32.76 4.72 10.31
CA ALA A 11 -31.35 4.44 10.45
C ALA A 11 -31.18 3.21 11.35
N ALA A 12 -30.80 2.08 10.75
CA ALA A 12 -30.45 0.88 11.49
C ALA A 12 -29.23 1.20 12.39
N ALA A 13 -29.38 0.95 13.69
CA ALA A 13 -28.28 1.04 14.64
C ALA A 13 -27.20 0.00 14.26
N ALA A 14 -25.99 0.49 13.98
CA ALA A 14 -24.81 -0.33 13.68
C ALA A 14 -24.53 -1.33 14.82
N ALA A 15 -24.24 -2.58 14.45
CA ALA A 15 -24.00 -3.67 15.37
C ALA A 15 -22.58 -3.56 15.99
N PRO A 16 -22.29 -4.24 17.12
CA PRO A 16 -21.04 -4.06 17.88
C PRO A 16 -19.75 -4.49 17.16
N ASN A 17 -19.84 -5.03 15.94
CA ASN A 17 -18.73 -5.56 15.14
C ASN A 17 -18.43 -4.76 13.85
N ASP A 18 -19.02 -3.57 13.70
CA ASP A 18 -18.87 -2.69 12.51
C ASP A 18 -17.61 -1.81 12.57
N LYS A 19 -16.58 -2.26 13.30
CA LYS A 19 -15.36 -1.47 13.50
C LYS A 19 -14.46 -1.50 12.27
N VAL A 20 -14.28 -0.34 11.65
CA VAL A 20 -13.30 -0.08 10.60
C VAL A 20 -11.99 0.36 11.24
N GLY A 21 -10.92 -0.34 10.90
CA GLY A 21 -9.59 -0.01 11.41
C GLY A 21 -8.51 -0.71 10.61
N PHE A 22 -7.26 -0.40 10.94
CA PHE A 22 -6.12 -1.09 10.35
C PHE A 22 -5.00 -1.35 11.36
N SER A 23 -4.12 -2.27 11.00
CA SER A 23 -2.87 -2.52 11.71
C SER A 23 -1.71 -2.57 10.72
N ILE A 24 -0.59 -1.94 11.09
CA ILE A 24 0.63 -1.91 10.27
C ILE A 24 1.49 -3.11 10.66
N ILE A 25 1.71 -4.03 9.73
CA ILE A 25 2.51 -5.24 9.96
C ILE A 25 3.89 -5.01 9.36
N ARG A 26 4.87 -4.66 10.20
CA ARG A 26 6.27 -4.53 9.80
C ARG A 26 6.85 -5.92 9.54
N THR A 27 7.33 -6.16 8.33
CA THR A 27 7.98 -7.42 7.94
C THR A 27 9.50 -7.35 7.96
N GLY A 28 10.06 -6.14 7.84
CA GLY A 28 11.50 -5.89 7.82
C GLY A 28 11.79 -4.40 7.74
N GLY A 29 13.06 -4.06 7.49
CA GLY A 29 13.45 -2.68 7.24
C GLY A 29 14.96 -2.53 7.11
N ARG A 30 15.42 -1.27 7.12
CA ARG A 30 16.83 -0.90 7.13
C ARG A 30 17.03 0.57 7.48
N LEU A 31 18.24 0.92 7.90
CA LEU A 31 18.63 2.33 8.04
C LEU A 31 19.22 2.88 6.73
N THR A 32 18.57 3.91 6.18
CA THR A 32 18.97 4.58 4.94
C THR A 32 19.21 6.07 5.18
N SER A 33 20.12 6.68 4.43
CA SER A 33 20.32 8.13 4.49
C SER A 33 19.12 8.84 3.85
N GLU A 34 18.57 9.90 4.46
CA GLU A 34 17.45 10.67 3.88
C GLU A 34 17.76 11.17 2.46
N SER A 35 19.02 11.53 2.20
CA SER A 35 19.52 11.92 0.88
C SER A 35 19.34 10.86 -0.22
N MET A 36 19.18 9.59 0.15
CA MET A 36 18.87 8.49 -0.78
C MET A 36 17.36 8.30 -0.98
N LEU A 37 16.52 8.91 -0.14
CA LEU A 37 15.07 8.79 -0.23
C LEU A 37 14.46 9.86 -1.13
N TYR A 38 14.86 11.13 -0.96
CA TYR A 38 14.34 12.25 -1.74
C TYR A 38 15.39 13.31 -2.03
N GLN A 39 15.15 14.09 -3.07
CA GLN A 39 16.08 15.15 -3.50
C GLN A 39 16.18 16.24 -2.42
N GLY A 40 17.41 16.50 -1.94
CA GLY A 40 17.68 17.49 -0.89
C GLY A 40 17.53 16.93 0.54
N GLY A 41 17.31 15.62 0.71
CA GLY A 41 17.32 14.98 2.02
C GLY A 41 18.68 15.10 2.73
N GLY A 42 18.65 15.09 4.06
CA GLY A 42 19.84 15.19 4.90
C GLY A 42 20.71 13.94 4.90
N LYS A 43 21.81 13.97 5.65
CA LYS A 43 22.68 12.79 5.87
C LYS A 43 22.20 11.90 7.03
N ALA A 44 21.14 12.30 7.71
CA ALA A 44 20.58 11.54 8.83
C ALA A 44 20.14 10.16 8.35
N LYS A 45 20.41 9.15 9.18
CA LYS A 45 19.90 7.81 8.96
C LYS A 45 18.45 7.74 9.45
N VAL A 46 17.60 7.19 8.61
CA VAL A 46 16.18 6.99 8.87
C VAL A 46 15.79 5.55 8.63
N ASP A 47 14.82 5.09 9.41
CA ASP A 47 14.25 3.76 9.29
C ASP A 47 13.34 3.70 8.06
N VAL A 48 13.78 2.92 7.07
CA VAL A 48 12.98 2.47 5.94
C VAL A 48 12.35 1.15 6.35
N VAL A 49 11.03 1.09 6.30
CA VAL A 49 10.27 -0.10 6.71
C VAL A 49 9.70 -0.81 5.48
N TYR A 50 9.64 -2.12 5.56
CA TYR A 50 8.84 -2.94 4.66
C TYR A 50 7.65 -3.46 5.46
N SER A 51 6.44 -3.18 4.99
CA SER A 51 5.21 -3.41 5.75
C SER A 51 4.04 -3.80 4.87
N ALA A 52 3.07 -4.49 5.46
CA ALA A 52 1.72 -4.62 4.93
C ALA A 52 0.72 -3.93 5.86
N ILE A 53 -0.46 -3.57 5.34
CA ILE A 53 -1.54 -3.00 6.13
C ILE A 53 -2.67 -4.02 6.22
N LEU A 54 -2.94 -4.55 7.41
CA LEU A 54 -4.12 -5.38 7.65
C LEU A 54 -5.32 -4.45 7.91
N VAL A 55 -6.26 -4.42 6.98
CA VAL A 55 -7.49 -3.62 7.09
C VAL A 55 -8.61 -4.53 7.57
N ARG A 56 -9.41 -4.07 8.54
CA ARG A 56 -10.61 -4.75 9.02
C ARG A 56 -11.84 -3.88 8.82
N HIS A 57 -12.93 -4.50 8.39
CA HIS A 57 -14.23 -3.87 8.19
C HIS A 57 -15.33 -4.92 8.37
N GLY A 58 -16.32 -4.68 9.25
CA GLY A 58 -17.51 -5.53 9.36
C GLY A 58 -17.24 -7.04 9.54
N GLY A 59 -16.23 -7.41 10.33
CA GLY A 59 -15.79 -8.79 10.52
C GLY A 59 -14.98 -9.41 9.36
N GLN A 60 -14.81 -8.68 8.26
CA GLN A 60 -13.94 -9.03 7.14
C GLN A 60 -12.57 -8.37 7.30
N ALA A 61 -11.54 -8.97 6.68
CA ALA A 61 -10.20 -8.39 6.63
C ALA A 61 -9.50 -8.68 5.30
N PHE A 62 -8.67 -7.74 4.87
CA PHE A 62 -7.78 -7.92 3.73
C PHE A 62 -6.42 -7.29 4.02
N LEU A 63 -5.40 -7.70 3.27
CA LEU A 63 -4.07 -7.09 3.32
C LEU A 63 -3.93 -6.10 2.16
N PHE A 64 -3.46 -4.89 2.46
CA PHE A 64 -2.91 -3.99 1.47
C PHE A 64 -1.39 -4.14 1.47
N ASP A 65 -0.84 -4.61 0.35
CA ASP A 65 0.52 -5.16 0.20
C ASP A 65 0.82 -6.36 1.13
N THR A 66 2.00 -6.96 0.96
CA THR A 66 2.43 -8.14 1.74
C THR A 66 3.77 -7.97 2.44
N GLY A 67 4.48 -6.87 2.17
CA GLY A 67 5.84 -6.69 2.66
C GLY A 67 6.79 -7.81 2.20
N LEU A 68 7.82 -8.06 3.00
CA LEU A 68 8.79 -9.14 2.79
C LEU A 68 8.23 -10.47 3.32
N GLY A 69 8.14 -11.45 2.43
CA GLY A 69 7.61 -12.79 2.70
C GLY A 69 8.65 -13.77 3.22
N ALA A 70 8.20 -14.98 3.57
CA ALA A 70 9.03 -16.05 4.13
C ALA A 70 10.12 -16.53 3.17
N ARG A 71 9.92 -16.34 1.85
CA ARG A 71 10.84 -16.79 0.81
C ARG A 71 11.80 -15.68 0.32
N ILE A 72 11.82 -14.50 0.97
CA ILE A 72 12.51 -13.33 0.45
C ILE A 72 14.00 -13.57 0.15
N ASP A 73 14.74 -14.31 0.98
CA ASP A 73 16.17 -14.56 0.72
C ASP A 73 16.42 -15.33 -0.58
N ALA A 74 15.59 -16.35 -0.84
CA ALA A 74 15.67 -17.13 -2.07
C ALA A 74 15.22 -16.30 -3.29
N GLN A 75 14.15 -15.52 -3.14
CA GLN A 75 13.63 -14.62 -4.18
C GLN A 75 14.68 -13.56 -4.55
N TYR A 76 15.25 -12.89 -3.55
CA TYR A 76 16.31 -11.88 -3.70
C TYR A 76 17.58 -12.47 -4.33
N GLY A 77 17.99 -13.65 -3.86
CA GLY A 77 19.14 -14.37 -4.40
C GLY A 77 19.01 -14.66 -5.90
N ARG A 78 17.80 -15.02 -6.34
CA ARG A 78 17.46 -15.40 -7.71
C ARG A 78 17.23 -14.20 -8.63
N ASP A 79 16.42 -13.24 -8.18
CA ASP A 79 15.82 -12.25 -9.09
C ASP A 79 16.45 -10.86 -8.97
N MET A 80 17.12 -10.51 -7.85
CA MET A 80 17.76 -9.20 -7.69
C MET A 80 19.07 -9.12 -8.50
N PRO A 81 19.17 -8.23 -9.52
CA PRO A 81 20.41 -8.02 -10.26
C PRO A 81 21.54 -7.60 -9.32
N ARG A 82 22.73 -8.20 -9.47
CA ARG A 82 23.87 -7.97 -8.57
C ARG A 82 24.22 -6.48 -8.42
N TRP A 83 24.11 -5.70 -9.49
CA TRP A 83 24.41 -4.26 -9.50
C TRP A 83 23.36 -3.42 -8.74
N LYS A 84 22.13 -3.92 -8.55
CA LYS A 84 21.07 -3.25 -7.78
C LYS A 84 21.20 -3.49 -6.27
N ARG A 85 21.88 -4.56 -5.84
CA ARG A 85 22.00 -4.98 -4.43
C ARG A 85 22.55 -3.91 -3.46
N PRO A 86 23.56 -3.09 -3.82
CA PRO A 86 24.03 -2.03 -2.94
C PRO A 86 22.95 -0.99 -2.60
N PHE A 87 21.99 -0.77 -3.50
CA PHE A 87 20.92 0.20 -3.34
C PHE A 87 19.68 -0.42 -2.70
N PHE A 88 19.34 -1.64 -3.10
CA PHE A 88 18.13 -2.35 -2.67
C PHE A 88 18.52 -3.61 -1.92
N HIS A 89 18.54 -3.54 -0.59
CA HIS A 89 18.73 -4.65 0.34
C HIS A 89 17.87 -4.40 1.57
N TYR A 90 17.81 -5.37 2.47
CA TYR A 90 17.07 -5.33 3.72
C TYR A 90 17.90 -5.92 4.85
N ASP A 91 17.61 -5.50 6.08
CA ASP A 91 18.27 -6.02 7.28
C ASP A 91 17.49 -7.20 7.88
N LYS A 92 18.16 -8.02 8.68
CA LYS A 92 17.55 -9.09 9.47
C LYS A 92 17.19 -8.59 10.88
N PRO A 93 16.17 -9.20 11.53
CA PRO A 93 15.34 -10.30 11.07
C PRO A 93 14.21 -9.88 10.11
N ILE A 94 13.76 -10.82 9.29
CA ILE A 94 12.49 -10.72 8.55
C ILE A 94 11.43 -11.51 9.32
N VAL A 95 10.26 -10.91 9.51
CA VAL A 95 9.12 -11.55 10.17
C VAL A 95 7.90 -11.42 9.24
N PRO A 96 7.62 -12.42 8.40
CA PRO A 96 6.55 -12.35 7.40
C PRO A 96 5.17 -12.11 8.02
N VAL A 97 4.28 -11.47 7.26
CA VAL A 97 2.89 -11.21 7.70
C VAL A 97 2.20 -12.50 8.14
N ARG A 98 2.29 -13.57 7.33
CA ARG A 98 1.68 -14.86 7.63
C ARG A 98 2.07 -15.37 9.03
N ASP A 99 3.35 -15.27 9.36
CA ASP A 99 3.88 -15.79 10.63
C ASP A 99 3.42 -14.93 11.82
N GLN A 100 3.31 -13.60 11.64
CA GLN A 100 2.77 -12.71 12.67
C GLN A 100 1.28 -12.95 12.92
N LEU A 101 0.48 -13.14 11.87
CA LEU A 101 -0.95 -13.45 11.98
C LEU A 101 -1.17 -14.81 12.66
N ALA A 102 -0.39 -15.83 12.27
CA ALA A 102 -0.46 -17.16 12.87
C ALA A 102 -0.13 -17.14 14.37
N ARG A 103 0.92 -16.42 14.78
CA ARG A 103 1.28 -16.25 16.20
C ARG A 103 0.19 -15.55 17.02
N ALA A 104 -0.55 -14.65 16.39
CA ALA A 104 -1.68 -13.96 17.01
C ALA A 104 -3.00 -14.76 16.98
N GLY A 105 -3.00 -15.97 16.41
CA GLY A 105 -4.21 -16.79 16.27
C GLY A 105 -5.23 -16.21 15.27
N LEU A 106 -4.80 -15.33 14.36
CA LEU A 106 -5.67 -14.78 13.33
C LEU A 106 -5.78 -15.74 12.13
N PRO A 107 -6.95 -15.80 11.46
CA PRO A 107 -7.11 -16.64 10.27
C PRO A 107 -6.24 -16.13 9.11
N ALA A 108 -5.94 -17.04 8.18
CA ALA A 108 -5.30 -16.67 6.93
C ALA A 108 -6.17 -15.68 6.15
N VAL A 109 -5.51 -14.65 5.61
CA VAL A 109 -6.17 -13.61 4.83
C VAL A 109 -6.57 -14.16 3.46
N ARG A 110 -7.79 -13.85 3.02
CA ARG A 110 -8.36 -14.35 1.75
C ARG A 110 -8.32 -13.33 0.61
N ARG A 111 -7.99 -12.08 0.89
CA ARG A 111 -7.85 -11.00 -0.09
C ARG A 111 -6.59 -10.21 0.18
N ILE A 112 -5.79 -10.04 -0.86
CA ILE A 112 -4.64 -9.15 -0.89
C ILE A 112 -4.92 -8.10 -1.97
N VAL A 113 -4.70 -6.84 -1.65
CA VAL A 113 -4.75 -5.72 -2.59
C VAL A 113 -3.34 -5.19 -2.69
N LEU A 114 -2.70 -5.28 -3.85
CA LEU A 114 -1.36 -4.72 -4.03
C LEU A 114 -1.46 -3.26 -4.45
N SER A 115 -0.71 -2.39 -3.77
CA SER A 115 -0.46 -1.02 -4.23
C SER A 115 0.23 -1.02 -5.58
N HIS A 116 1.17 -1.96 -5.77
CA HIS A 116 1.86 -2.33 -7.01
C HIS A 116 2.68 -3.61 -6.76
N SER A 117 3.37 -4.12 -7.79
CA SER A 117 3.96 -5.47 -7.79
C SER A 117 5.49 -5.50 -7.63
N HIS A 118 6.09 -4.41 -7.11
CA HIS A 118 7.52 -4.44 -6.81
C HIS A 118 7.84 -5.45 -5.71
N TRP A 119 9.11 -5.87 -5.73
CA TRP A 119 9.59 -7.01 -4.97
C TRP A 119 9.32 -6.96 -3.46
N ASP A 120 9.26 -5.78 -2.89
CA ASP A 120 9.08 -5.53 -1.46
C ASP A 120 7.61 -5.32 -1.05
N HIS A 121 6.70 -5.24 -2.02
CA HIS A 121 5.25 -5.19 -1.83
C HIS A 121 4.59 -6.55 -2.10
N ALA A 122 5.12 -7.29 -3.09
CA ALA A 122 4.57 -8.56 -3.56
C ALA A 122 5.28 -9.81 -2.98
N SER A 123 6.37 -9.66 -2.20
CA SER A 123 7.17 -10.81 -1.75
C SER A 123 6.37 -11.87 -0.99
N GLY A 124 5.45 -11.43 -0.12
CA GLY A 124 4.63 -12.31 0.69
C GLY A 124 3.38 -12.87 -0.01
N VAL A 125 3.07 -12.49 -1.26
CA VAL A 125 1.87 -12.98 -1.97
C VAL A 125 1.79 -14.51 -1.95
N VAL A 126 2.92 -15.16 -2.23
CA VAL A 126 3.07 -16.61 -2.28
C VAL A 126 2.97 -17.30 -0.91
N ASP A 127 2.96 -16.55 0.18
CA ASP A 127 2.76 -17.09 1.53
C ASP A 127 1.27 -17.33 1.84
N PHE A 128 0.35 -16.86 0.98
CA PHE A 128 -1.11 -16.95 1.16
C PHE A 128 -1.78 -17.73 0.02
N PRO A 129 -1.57 -19.06 -0.06
CA PRO A 129 -2.26 -19.88 -1.05
C PRO A 129 -3.78 -19.78 -0.87
N GLY A 130 -4.50 -19.53 -1.97
CA GLY A 130 -5.96 -19.38 -1.96
C GLY A 130 -6.48 -17.97 -1.66
N ALA A 131 -5.60 -16.98 -1.41
CA ALA A 131 -6.01 -15.58 -1.41
C ALA A 131 -6.23 -15.07 -2.84
N GLU A 132 -7.27 -14.28 -3.04
CA GLU A 132 -7.40 -13.46 -4.25
C GLU A 132 -6.46 -12.26 -4.17
N VAL A 133 -5.73 -12.00 -5.26
CA VAL A 133 -4.76 -10.90 -5.34
C VAL A 133 -5.26 -9.85 -6.32
N TRP A 134 -5.68 -8.72 -5.78
CA TRP A 134 -6.29 -7.61 -6.48
C TRP A 134 -5.20 -6.61 -6.91
N VAL A 135 -5.19 -6.27 -8.20
CA VAL A 135 -4.25 -5.32 -8.82
C VAL A 135 -4.98 -4.43 -9.82
N ALA A 136 -4.46 -3.23 -10.08
CA ALA A 136 -4.99 -2.43 -11.19
C ALA A 136 -4.73 -3.12 -12.54
N PRO A 137 -5.59 -2.94 -13.56
CA PRO A 137 -5.40 -3.57 -14.87
C PRO A 137 -4.04 -3.30 -15.53
N PRO A 138 -3.48 -2.07 -15.51
CA PRO A 138 -2.14 -1.84 -16.04
C PRO A 138 -1.05 -2.61 -15.27
N GLU A 139 -1.23 -2.79 -13.96
CA GLU A 139 -0.32 -3.56 -13.11
C GLU A 139 -0.39 -5.05 -13.44
N ARG A 140 -1.59 -5.58 -13.69
CA ARG A 140 -1.79 -6.97 -14.13
C ARG A 140 -1.02 -7.29 -15.40
N ALA A 141 -0.92 -6.32 -16.32
CA ALA A 141 -0.14 -6.44 -17.54
C ALA A 141 1.37 -6.44 -17.28
N LEU A 142 1.84 -5.71 -16.26
CA LEU A 142 3.26 -5.74 -15.83
C LEU A 142 3.60 -7.07 -15.16
N VAL A 143 2.72 -7.61 -14.31
CA VAL A 143 2.87 -8.96 -13.74
C VAL A 143 3.05 -10.01 -14.83
N GLY A 144 2.31 -9.91 -15.93
CA GLY A 144 2.46 -10.82 -17.08
C GLY A 144 3.79 -10.72 -17.82
N LYS A 145 4.61 -9.70 -17.51
CA LYS A 145 5.94 -9.45 -18.07
C LYS A 145 7.05 -9.62 -17.05
N ALA A 146 6.74 -10.12 -15.84
CA ALA A 146 7.74 -10.32 -14.79
C ALA A 146 8.96 -11.08 -15.31
N GLY A 147 10.16 -10.59 -15.01
CA GLY A 147 11.42 -11.18 -15.49
C GLY A 147 11.80 -10.83 -16.94
N HIS A 148 10.96 -10.07 -17.67
CA HIS A 148 11.23 -9.59 -19.03
C HIS A 148 11.53 -8.09 -19.07
N GLY A 149 12.22 -7.56 -18.05
CA GLY A 149 12.57 -6.14 -17.97
C GLY A 149 13.28 -5.74 -16.68
N ALA A 150 13.43 -4.42 -16.49
CA ALA A 150 14.04 -3.81 -15.31
C ALA A 150 13.00 -3.36 -14.26
N ASP A 151 11.77 -3.87 -14.33
CA ASP A 151 10.57 -3.37 -13.64
C ASP A 151 10.48 -3.72 -12.14
N ASN A 152 11.52 -4.30 -11.54
CA ASN A 152 11.55 -4.73 -10.13
C ASN A 152 10.40 -5.68 -9.74
N ILE A 153 9.73 -6.31 -10.71
CA ILE A 153 8.70 -7.34 -10.52
C ILE A 153 9.35 -8.70 -10.70
N TRP A 154 9.26 -9.54 -9.67
CA TRP A 154 10.03 -10.78 -9.60
C TRP A 154 9.20 -12.01 -9.96
N PRO A 155 9.62 -12.80 -10.97
CA PRO A 155 8.94 -14.04 -11.32
C PRO A 155 8.77 -15.00 -10.14
N SER A 156 9.73 -15.05 -9.20
CA SER A 156 9.64 -15.89 -8.00
C SER A 156 8.55 -15.47 -6.99
N GLN A 157 7.94 -14.30 -7.19
CA GLN A 157 6.90 -13.73 -6.35
C GLN A 157 5.53 -13.72 -7.05
N VAL A 158 5.51 -13.46 -8.36
CA VAL A 158 4.24 -13.25 -9.10
C VAL A 158 3.95 -14.32 -10.16
N GLY A 159 4.93 -15.18 -10.47
CA GLY A 159 4.86 -16.17 -11.55
C GLY A 159 4.27 -17.52 -11.15
N ASP A 160 3.85 -17.70 -9.90
CA ASP A 160 3.20 -18.93 -9.46
C ASP A 160 1.79 -19.03 -10.09
N PRO A 161 1.50 -20.08 -10.88
CA PRO A 161 0.20 -20.22 -11.56
C PRO A 161 -0.97 -20.41 -10.59
N GLY A 162 -0.70 -20.74 -9.32
CA GLY A 162 -1.73 -20.83 -8.27
C GLY A 162 -2.21 -19.47 -7.74
N ILE A 163 -1.60 -18.35 -8.16
CA ILE A 163 -2.03 -17.01 -7.72
C ILE A 163 -3.33 -16.63 -8.45
N ALA A 164 -4.39 -16.42 -7.67
CA ALA A 164 -5.70 -16.00 -8.15
C ALA A 164 -5.74 -14.47 -8.35
N TRP A 165 -5.29 -14.01 -9.53
CA TRP A 165 -5.28 -12.59 -9.87
C TRP A 165 -6.68 -12.05 -10.20
N THR A 166 -7.05 -10.93 -9.56
CA THR A 166 -8.27 -10.17 -9.80
C THR A 166 -7.91 -8.75 -10.25
N SER A 167 -8.54 -8.27 -11.32
CA SER A 167 -8.36 -6.89 -11.77
C SER A 167 -9.32 -5.94 -11.06
N ILE A 168 -8.81 -4.86 -10.51
CA ILE A 168 -9.60 -3.81 -9.87
C ILE A 168 -10.36 -3.01 -10.92
N ASP A 169 -11.63 -2.73 -10.63
CA ASP A 169 -12.52 -1.94 -11.48
C ASP A 169 -12.92 -0.63 -10.78
N PHE A 170 -12.34 0.49 -11.22
CA PHE A 170 -12.53 1.79 -10.58
C PHE A 170 -13.82 2.48 -11.06
N ARG A 171 -14.98 1.98 -10.63
CA ARG A 171 -16.32 2.46 -11.05
C ARG A 171 -17.11 3.23 -10.01
N SER A 172 -16.56 3.48 -8.83
CA SER A 172 -17.24 4.24 -7.76
C SER A 172 -17.25 5.76 -7.99
N GLY A 173 -16.70 6.24 -9.12
CA GLY A 173 -16.67 7.66 -9.49
C GLY A 173 -15.51 8.44 -8.85
N PRO A 174 -15.55 9.78 -8.92
CA PRO A 174 -14.50 10.63 -8.37
C PRO A 174 -14.44 10.58 -6.84
N TYR A 175 -13.23 10.57 -6.29
CA TYR A 175 -13.02 10.59 -4.84
C TYR A 175 -11.79 11.44 -4.50
N ARG A 176 -11.97 12.47 -3.67
CA ARG A 176 -10.88 13.31 -3.12
C ARG A 176 -9.82 13.73 -4.16
N GLY A 177 -10.24 14.24 -5.31
CA GLY A 177 -9.33 14.73 -6.36
C GLY A 177 -8.77 13.64 -7.29
N PHE A 178 -9.22 12.39 -7.15
CA PHE A 178 -9.03 11.33 -8.13
C PHE A 178 -10.30 11.16 -8.96
N GLU A 179 -10.17 11.02 -10.28
CA GLU A 179 -11.31 10.95 -11.21
C GLU A 179 -12.08 9.63 -11.12
N ARG A 180 -11.41 8.56 -10.70
CA ARG A 180 -11.95 7.22 -10.57
C ARG A 180 -11.53 6.61 -9.25
N SER A 181 -12.38 5.77 -8.71
CA SER A 181 -12.13 5.07 -7.45
C SER A 181 -12.88 3.74 -7.40
N LEU A 182 -12.50 2.90 -6.45
CA LEU A 182 -13.29 1.75 -6.02
C LEU A 182 -13.50 1.88 -4.52
N ASP A 183 -14.75 2.06 -4.12
CA ASP A 183 -15.19 1.90 -2.73
C ASP A 183 -15.38 0.42 -2.45
N VAL A 184 -14.51 -0.15 -1.62
CA VAL A 184 -14.40 -1.59 -1.40
C VAL A 184 -15.65 -2.16 -0.71
N TYR A 185 -16.31 -1.34 0.11
CA TYR A 185 -17.47 -1.74 0.93
C TYR A 185 -18.74 -0.94 0.64
N ALA A 186 -18.69 0.00 -0.31
CA ALA A 186 -19.80 0.88 -0.70
C ALA A 186 -20.33 1.78 0.44
N ASP A 187 -19.49 2.10 1.41
CA ASP A 187 -19.81 2.97 2.56
C ASP A 187 -18.82 4.15 2.72
N GLY A 188 -17.86 4.29 1.80
CA GLY A 188 -16.86 5.34 1.75
C GLY A 188 -15.70 5.18 2.75
N THR A 189 -15.67 4.09 3.53
CA THR A 189 -14.66 3.91 4.59
C THR A 189 -13.34 3.40 4.06
N VAL A 190 -13.34 2.60 2.99
CA VAL A 190 -12.13 2.07 2.35
C VAL A 190 -12.22 2.29 0.85
N VAL A 191 -11.42 3.22 0.32
CA VAL A 191 -11.51 3.64 -1.09
C VAL A 191 -10.16 3.54 -1.77
N LEU A 192 -10.09 2.73 -2.82
CA LEU A 192 -8.91 2.58 -3.68
C LEU A 192 -8.95 3.60 -4.82
N VAL A 193 -7.81 4.22 -5.11
CA VAL A 193 -7.68 5.22 -6.18
C VAL A 193 -6.46 4.95 -7.07
N PRO A 194 -6.54 5.23 -8.39
CA PRO A 194 -5.39 5.17 -9.26
C PRO A 194 -4.29 6.17 -8.88
N GLN A 195 -3.06 5.69 -8.77
CA GLN A 195 -1.85 6.47 -8.47
C GLN A 195 -0.73 6.20 -9.48
N TYR A 196 -1.09 6.16 -10.76
CA TYR A 196 -0.16 5.85 -11.84
C TYR A 196 1.04 6.82 -11.86
N GLY A 197 2.22 6.25 -12.10
CA GLY A 197 3.49 6.97 -12.18
C GLY A 197 4.65 6.08 -11.74
N HIS A 198 4.66 5.69 -10.46
CA HIS A 198 5.72 4.84 -9.91
C HIS A 198 5.77 3.50 -10.66
N THR A 199 4.62 2.84 -10.75
CA THR A 199 4.34 1.85 -11.79
C THR A 199 3.19 2.33 -12.67
N ALA A 200 2.99 1.66 -13.80
CA ALA A 200 1.87 1.97 -14.69
C ALA A 200 0.51 1.69 -14.04
N GLY A 201 0.46 0.83 -13.02
CA GLY A 201 -0.77 0.45 -12.33
C GLY A 201 -0.75 0.68 -10.82
N SER A 202 0.13 1.55 -10.32
CA SER A 202 0.16 1.92 -8.91
C SER A 202 -1.19 2.46 -8.44
N ILE A 203 -1.58 2.09 -7.21
CA ILE A 203 -2.80 2.54 -6.54
C ILE A 203 -2.49 3.03 -5.12
N GLY A 204 -3.42 3.81 -4.58
CA GLY A 204 -3.43 4.22 -3.19
C GLY A 204 -4.75 3.83 -2.53
N MET A 205 -4.77 3.81 -1.20
CA MET A 205 -5.93 3.44 -0.40
C MET A 205 -6.23 4.49 0.65
N PHE A 206 -7.44 5.03 0.62
CA PHE A 206 -7.99 5.80 1.72
C PHE A 206 -8.65 4.87 2.73
N VAL A 207 -8.43 5.14 4.02
CA VAL A 207 -9.12 4.49 5.12
C VAL A 207 -9.67 5.56 6.07
N THR A 208 -10.97 5.52 6.33
CA THR A 208 -11.62 6.27 7.40
C THR A 208 -11.95 5.27 8.51
N THR A 209 -11.29 5.40 9.66
CA THR A 209 -11.50 4.48 10.79
C THR A 209 -12.80 4.83 11.52
N SER A 210 -13.28 3.93 12.39
CA SER A 210 -14.50 4.14 13.18
C SER A 210 -14.47 5.39 14.06
N SER A 211 -13.29 5.85 14.49
CA SER A 211 -13.07 7.11 15.20
C SER A 211 -13.18 8.36 14.31
N GLY A 212 -13.36 8.20 13.00
CA GLY A 212 -13.41 9.28 12.02
C GLY A 212 -12.04 9.78 11.56
N ARG A 213 -10.94 9.16 12.02
CA ARG A 213 -9.59 9.50 11.55
C ARG A 213 -9.40 9.01 10.12
N ARG A 214 -8.70 9.80 9.31
CA ARG A 214 -8.56 9.56 7.87
C ARG A 214 -7.10 9.37 7.50
N PHE A 215 -6.84 8.33 6.73
CA PHE A 215 -5.52 7.92 6.31
C PHE A 215 -5.48 7.71 4.80
N PHE A 216 -4.33 7.99 4.20
CA PHE A 216 -4.07 7.68 2.80
C PHE A 216 -2.75 6.93 2.67
N PHE A 217 -2.83 5.64 2.41
CA PHE A 217 -1.69 4.78 2.11
C PHE A 217 -1.34 4.95 0.64
N CYS A 218 -0.19 5.57 0.37
CA CYS A 218 0.13 6.05 -0.97
C CYS A 218 1.11 5.17 -1.76
N GLY A 219 1.37 3.97 -1.25
CA GLY A 219 2.39 3.06 -1.76
C GLY A 219 3.73 3.78 -1.91
N ASP A 220 4.31 3.61 -3.10
CA ASP A 220 5.64 4.13 -3.44
C ASP A 220 5.61 5.42 -4.25
N THR A 221 4.50 6.15 -4.26
CA THR A 221 4.50 7.49 -4.87
C THR A 221 5.58 8.38 -4.24
N VAL A 222 5.69 8.32 -2.90
CA VAL A 222 6.79 8.88 -2.11
C VAL A 222 7.25 7.83 -1.11
N TRP A 223 8.52 7.89 -0.71
CA TRP A 223 9.06 7.00 0.33
C TRP A 223 9.13 7.64 1.72
N SER A 224 8.99 8.97 1.79
CA SER A 224 8.94 9.70 3.06
C SER A 224 7.95 10.85 2.99
N ALA A 225 7.26 11.10 4.11
CA ALA A 225 6.34 12.23 4.24
C ALA A 225 7.09 13.56 4.17
N ALA A 226 8.36 13.60 4.57
CA ALA A 226 9.23 14.77 4.42
C ALA A 226 9.41 15.19 2.94
N ALA A 227 9.31 14.24 2.00
CA ALA A 227 9.35 14.54 0.57
C ALA A 227 8.10 15.33 0.14
N ILE A 228 6.95 15.03 0.73
CA ILE A 228 5.71 15.80 0.52
C ILE A 228 5.83 17.19 1.14
N ASP A 229 6.38 17.29 2.36
CA ASP A 229 6.60 18.59 3.04
C ASP A 229 7.49 19.53 2.23
N ALA A 230 8.55 18.97 1.64
CA ALA A 230 9.50 19.73 0.84
C ALA A 230 9.05 19.94 -0.62
N GLY A 231 7.96 19.28 -1.05
CA GLY A 231 7.53 19.20 -2.45
C GLY A 231 8.61 18.67 -3.40
N ARG A 232 9.36 17.66 -2.93
CA ARG A 232 10.52 17.10 -3.63
C ARG A 232 10.23 15.68 -4.12
N PRO A 233 10.68 15.32 -5.34
CA PRO A 233 10.61 13.94 -5.79
C PRO A 233 11.61 13.06 -5.06
N LYS A 234 11.52 11.74 -5.30
CA LYS A 234 12.56 10.78 -4.91
C LYS A 234 13.94 11.23 -5.40
N PHE A 235 14.98 10.78 -4.70
CA PHE A 235 16.36 11.00 -5.13
C PHE A 235 16.54 10.54 -6.58
N TRP A 236 17.25 11.31 -7.42
CA TRP A 236 17.19 11.14 -8.87
C TRP A 236 17.59 9.73 -9.35
N LEU A 237 18.57 9.10 -8.69
CA LEU A 237 18.99 7.74 -9.03
C LEU A 237 17.95 6.72 -8.61
N ALA A 238 17.39 6.86 -7.42
CA ALA A 238 16.28 6.01 -6.96
C ALA A 238 15.10 6.11 -7.93
N ARG A 239 14.68 7.34 -8.25
CA ARG A 239 13.64 7.64 -9.25
C ARG A 239 13.89 6.94 -10.58
N ALA A 240 15.10 7.03 -11.12
CA ALA A 240 15.44 6.39 -12.40
C ALA A 240 15.40 4.85 -12.35
N LEU A 241 15.56 4.25 -11.17
CA LEU A 241 15.59 2.80 -10.99
C LEU A 241 14.22 2.19 -10.67
N VAL A 242 13.27 2.99 -10.20
CA VAL A 242 12.01 2.50 -9.62
C VAL A 242 10.76 3.17 -10.20
N ASP A 243 10.84 4.37 -10.76
CA ASP A 243 9.66 5.03 -11.33
C ASP A 243 9.58 4.75 -12.84
N ALA A 244 8.45 4.22 -13.29
CA ALA A 244 8.14 4.01 -14.70
C ALA A 244 7.90 5.35 -15.43
N ASP A 245 7.21 6.30 -14.79
CA ASP A 245 7.01 7.66 -15.27
C ASP A 245 7.23 8.67 -14.14
N ALA A 246 8.42 9.29 -14.16
CA ALA A 246 8.82 10.31 -13.19
C ALA A 246 7.93 11.57 -13.20
N ARG A 247 7.36 11.96 -14.36
CA ARG A 247 6.50 13.15 -14.46
C ARG A 247 5.13 12.84 -13.88
N ALA A 248 4.54 11.70 -14.23
CA ALA A 248 3.29 11.25 -13.63
C ALA A 248 3.42 11.08 -12.12
N THR A 249 4.53 10.48 -11.64
CA THR A 249 4.81 10.35 -10.20
C THR A 249 4.85 11.72 -9.51
N LEU A 250 5.55 12.70 -10.08
CA LEU A 250 5.58 14.06 -9.53
C LEU A 250 4.18 14.72 -9.50
N SER A 251 3.34 14.46 -10.50
CA SER A 251 1.95 14.93 -10.49
C SER A 251 1.14 14.32 -9.34
N GLN A 252 1.38 13.05 -8.98
CA GLN A 252 0.78 12.44 -7.80
C GLN A 252 1.28 13.08 -6.49
N VAL A 253 2.58 13.43 -6.40
CA VAL A 253 3.13 14.16 -5.24
C VAL A 253 2.42 15.51 -5.06
N ARG A 254 2.26 16.28 -6.15
CA ARG A 254 1.52 17.56 -6.11
C ARG A 254 0.06 17.39 -5.71
N ARG A 255 -0.59 16.30 -6.15
CA ARG A 255 -1.95 15.95 -5.72
C ARG A 255 -2.00 15.68 -4.21
N MET A 256 -1.02 15.00 -3.64
CA MET A 256 -0.93 14.78 -2.19
C MET A 256 -0.74 16.06 -1.40
N GLU A 257 0.09 16.98 -1.89
CA GLU A 257 0.23 18.31 -1.29
C GLU A 257 -1.11 19.05 -1.27
N ALA A 258 -1.85 19.02 -2.38
CA ALA A 258 -3.18 19.63 -2.47
C ALA A 258 -4.17 18.95 -1.52
N LEU A 259 -4.21 17.61 -1.49
CA LEU A 259 -5.03 16.83 -0.57
C LEU A 259 -4.81 17.22 0.88
N ARG A 260 -3.55 17.34 1.30
CA ARG A 260 -3.21 17.69 2.68
C ARG A 260 -3.57 19.14 3.02
N LYS A 261 -3.48 20.06 2.05
CA LYS A 261 -3.96 21.45 2.21
C LYS A 261 -5.48 21.52 2.35
N HIS A 262 -6.21 20.73 1.56
CA HIS A 262 -7.68 20.70 1.59
C HIS A 262 -8.26 19.89 2.74
N ASP A 263 -7.52 18.90 3.25
CA ASP A 263 -7.93 18.05 4.36
C ASP A 263 -6.81 17.91 5.40
N PRO A 264 -6.67 18.91 6.31
CA PRO A 264 -5.64 18.88 7.35
C PRO A 264 -5.73 17.69 8.31
N GLY A 265 -6.89 17.03 8.39
CA GLY A 265 -7.10 15.82 9.20
C GLY A 265 -6.68 14.53 8.52
N LEU A 266 -6.26 14.58 7.24
CA LEU A 266 -5.77 13.42 6.50
C LEU A 266 -4.30 13.14 6.82
N THR A 267 -4.02 11.94 7.32
CA THR A 267 -2.65 11.45 7.49
C THR A 267 -2.22 10.67 6.25
N ILE A 268 -1.23 11.17 5.51
CA ILE A 268 -0.64 10.43 4.39
C ILE A 268 0.45 9.51 4.94
N VAL A 269 0.39 8.23 4.58
CA VAL A 269 1.26 7.16 5.08
C VAL A 269 2.03 6.56 3.90
N PRO A 270 3.29 6.98 3.68
CA PRO A 270 4.19 6.35 2.73
C PRO A 270 4.53 4.91 3.15
N ALA A 271 4.72 4.02 2.18
CA ALA A 271 5.02 2.61 2.45
C ALA A 271 6.33 2.39 3.21
N HIS A 272 7.30 3.30 3.03
CA HIS A 272 8.66 3.17 3.55
C HIS A 272 9.04 4.19 4.63
N ASP A 273 8.09 4.99 5.14
CA ASP A 273 8.38 5.98 6.18
C ASP A 273 8.22 5.37 7.58
N GLY A 274 9.33 4.85 8.13
CA GLY A 274 9.32 4.23 9.45
C GLY A 274 8.94 5.20 10.58
N ARG A 275 9.17 6.51 10.42
CA ARG A 275 8.79 7.51 11.44
C ARG A 275 7.28 7.69 11.50
N VAL A 276 6.61 7.80 10.35
CA VAL A 276 5.15 7.92 10.28
C VAL A 276 4.51 6.64 10.80
N GLN A 277 4.96 5.47 10.35
CA GLN A 277 4.39 4.20 10.77
C GLN A 277 4.60 3.92 12.27
N ALA A 278 5.79 4.19 12.82
CA ALA A 278 6.04 4.00 14.24
C ALA A 278 5.14 4.87 15.15
N ARG A 279 4.75 6.08 14.70
CA ARG A 279 3.80 6.94 15.44
C ARG A 279 2.38 6.38 15.45
N LEU A 280 2.00 5.61 14.43
CA LEU A 280 0.70 4.94 14.35
C LEU A 280 0.69 3.60 15.11
N GLY A 281 1.87 3.02 15.33
CA GLY A 281 2.06 1.74 15.98
C GLY A 281 2.07 0.58 14.97
N PHE A 282 2.66 -0.53 15.39
CA PHE A 282 2.71 -1.77 14.63
C PHE A 282 1.83 -2.84 15.25
N PHE A 283 1.44 -3.83 14.44
CA PHE A 283 0.76 -5.05 14.87
C PHE A 283 1.48 -5.68 16.08
N PRO A 284 0.75 -6.11 17.13
CA PRO A 284 -0.70 -6.32 17.19
C PRO A 284 -1.55 -5.08 17.50
N GLY A 285 -0.98 -3.87 17.55
CA GLY A 285 -1.74 -2.64 17.76
C GLY A 285 -2.66 -2.28 16.58
N TRP A 286 -3.84 -1.74 16.87
CA TRP A 286 -4.83 -1.31 15.88
C TRP A 286 -5.09 0.19 15.95
N VAL A 287 -5.33 0.79 14.78
CA VAL A 287 -5.84 2.14 14.62
C VAL A 287 -7.32 2.03 14.25
N GLU A 288 -8.19 2.42 15.18
CA GLU A 288 -9.65 2.40 15.06
C GLU A 288 -10.24 3.80 15.17
#